data_AF-A0A0D7X6H7-F1
#
_entry.id   AF-A0A0D7X6H7-F1
#
_cell.length_a   1.000
_cell.length_b   1.000
_cell.length_c   1.000
_cell.angle_alpha   90.00
_cell.angle_beta   90.00
_cell.angle_gamma   90.00
#
_symmetry.space_group_name_H-M   'P 1'
#
loop_
_entity.id
_entity.type
_entity.pdbx_description
1 polymer ?
#
loop_
_entity_poly.entity_id
_entity_poly.type
_entity_poly.pdbx_seq_one_letter_code
_entity_poly.pdbx_strand_id
1 'polypeptide(L)'
;MQRGQTPTAAGTALTWASLKQEIIEAAPGLGIDSIGFASADPFLSLKAILEEHRVKGYESGFEEPDIDKRIYPELYGSQPASLIAIAVAYPSKMKDPPKSDKGKYRGILARSAWGKDYHLVLREAMEKLEAFIGERVPDAIMKNMVDTGELSDRAVAERAGIGFSGKNTMMISPTLGSWIYLGELLTNIPFQPDEPVTDGCGECTKCLDACPTGALVGPGQLNAQRCVSFLTQTKGFLDEEFMLKIGNRLYGCDTCQIVCPKNRGLNWDHHPELTPDPEIVKPLLLPLLDLSNREFKERFGQSAAAWRGKKPIQRNAVIALGNFKDISAVPKLTEVLLDDPRPELRGTAAWALSRIGGKHAMTAIKQASEKEQHEQVREMVAQAHSKLEEREQAEQQKVSEGPTTIYYDEMETPIGILTLCATDLGLCRIDFGIFHAKEALLQQWARTWIGEYVYVQEPEKLREAADQLREYFAGKRRDFTVAYDLRGTPFQEQVWRALQNIPYGQSVSYKDIAESIGRAKAVRAVGGANNKNPLPILIPCHRVSGANGSLVGYAGGLPTKMKLLDLEKQ
;
A
#
# COMPACT_ATOMS: atom_id res chain seq x y z
N MET A 1 -83.60 22.38 1.00
CA MET A 1 -82.30 22.73 1.61
C MET A 1 -81.50 21.46 1.80
N GLN A 2 -80.63 21.13 0.83
CA GLN A 2 -79.65 20.05 0.93
C GLN A 2 -78.54 20.50 1.90
N ARG A 3 -78.28 19.73 2.96
CA ARG A 3 -77.04 19.85 3.73
C ARG A 3 -76.04 18.88 3.14
N GLY A 4 -74.95 19.43 2.60
CA GLY A 4 -73.86 18.68 2.00
C GLY A 4 -73.16 17.78 3.01
N GLN A 5 -72.95 16.53 2.61
CA GLN A 5 -71.94 15.65 3.20
C GLN A 5 -70.58 16.06 2.61
N THR A 6 -69.70 16.56 3.46
CA THR A 6 -68.27 16.68 3.15
C THR A 6 -67.68 15.26 3.14
N PRO A 7 -66.95 14.83 2.11
CA PRO A 7 -66.27 13.55 2.13
C PRO A 7 -65.04 13.69 3.05
N THR A 8 -65.07 13.03 4.20
CA THR A 8 -63.87 12.78 5.02
C THR A 8 -62.90 11.94 4.18
N ALA A 9 -61.76 12.52 3.83
CA ALA A 9 -60.65 11.80 3.22
C ALA A 9 -60.29 10.60 4.09
N ALA A 10 -60.39 9.41 3.52
CA ALA A 10 -59.93 8.19 4.14
C ALA A 10 -58.39 8.27 4.24
N GLY A 11 -57.87 8.72 5.38
CA GLY A 11 -56.47 8.61 5.70
C GLY A 11 -56.13 7.13 5.82
N THR A 12 -55.34 6.61 4.88
CA THR A 12 -54.72 5.29 5.01
C THR A 12 -53.89 5.28 6.29
N ALA A 13 -54.24 4.41 7.24
CA ALA A 13 -53.47 4.24 8.48
C ALA A 13 -52.01 3.91 8.12
N LEU A 14 -51.06 4.70 8.62
CA LEU A 14 -49.63 4.48 8.42
C LEU A 14 -49.27 3.10 8.99
N THR A 15 -48.73 2.22 8.15
CA THR A 15 -48.17 0.93 8.59
C THR A 15 -46.65 1.04 8.68
N TRP A 16 -46.00 0.20 9.49
CA TRP A 16 -44.53 0.17 9.53
C TRP A 16 -43.92 -0.22 8.18
N ALA A 17 -44.60 -1.05 7.40
CA ALA A 17 -44.18 -1.40 6.05
C ALA A 17 -44.25 -0.20 5.08
N SER A 18 -45.34 0.58 5.12
CA SER A 18 -45.45 1.79 4.30
C SER A 18 -44.44 2.85 4.72
N LEU A 19 -44.23 3.06 6.03
CA LEU A 19 -43.22 3.99 6.53
C LEU A 19 -41.79 3.58 6.13
N LYS A 20 -41.46 2.29 6.23
CA LYS A 20 -40.16 1.76 5.76
C LYS A 20 -39.94 2.10 4.29
N GLN A 21 -40.95 1.89 3.45
CA GLN A 21 -40.88 2.20 2.03
C GLN A 21 -40.73 3.71 1.76
N GLU A 22 -41.47 4.56 2.47
CA GLU A 22 -41.31 6.02 2.39
C GLU A 22 -39.90 6.49 2.78
N ILE A 23 -39.31 5.89 3.82
CA ILE A 23 -37.93 6.18 4.24
C ILE A 23 -36.94 5.81 3.14
N ILE A 24 -37.08 4.62 2.54
CA ILE A 24 -36.22 4.16 1.44
C ILE A 24 -36.29 5.12 0.25
N GLU A 25 -37.48 5.57 -0.11
CA GLU A 25 -37.70 6.50 -1.21
C GLU A 25 -37.16 7.91 -0.92
N ALA A 26 -37.25 8.36 0.33
CA ALA A 26 -36.74 9.67 0.75
C ALA A 26 -35.21 9.71 0.87
N ALA A 27 -34.56 8.58 1.21
CA ALA A 27 -33.15 8.50 1.57
C ALA A 27 -32.18 9.24 0.62
N PRO A 28 -32.27 9.12 -0.72
CA PRO A 28 -31.39 9.87 -1.62
C PRO A 28 -31.51 11.39 -1.47
N GLY A 29 -32.73 11.89 -1.24
CA GLY A 29 -32.98 13.32 -0.99
C GLY A 29 -32.43 13.82 0.34
N LEU A 30 -32.13 12.92 1.27
CA LEU A 30 -31.51 13.21 2.57
C LEU A 30 -29.97 13.15 2.52
N GLY A 31 -29.40 12.73 1.39
CA GLY A 31 -27.95 12.52 1.21
C GLY A 31 -27.47 11.10 1.53
N ILE A 32 -28.37 10.11 1.52
CA ILE A 32 -28.07 8.71 1.83
C ILE A 32 -28.07 7.89 0.53
N ASP A 33 -26.98 7.18 0.24
CA ASP A 33 -26.82 6.41 -1.01
C ASP A 33 -27.31 4.97 -0.91
N SER A 34 -27.33 4.41 0.30
CA SER A 34 -27.89 3.10 0.59
C SER A 34 -28.40 3.09 2.02
N ILE A 35 -29.55 2.48 2.23
CA ILE A 35 -30.22 2.37 3.53
C ILE A 35 -30.71 0.94 3.69
N GLY A 36 -30.66 0.42 4.92
CA GLY A 36 -31.08 -0.93 5.24
C GLY A 36 -31.59 -1.02 6.68
N PHE A 37 -32.39 -2.03 6.97
CA PHE A 37 -33.06 -2.20 8.25
C PHE A 37 -32.67 -3.52 8.91
N ALA A 38 -32.45 -3.51 10.22
CA ALA A 38 -32.05 -4.69 10.97
C ALA A 38 -32.79 -4.78 12.31
N SER A 39 -32.85 -5.98 12.88
CA SER A 39 -33.29 -6.17 14.27
C SER A 39 -32.30 -5.54 15.24
N ALA A 40 -32.81 -4.96 16.33
CA ALA A 40 -32.04 -4.50 17.48
C ALA A 40 -31.63 -5.62 18.45
N ASP A 41 -31.79 -6.90 18.07
CA ASP A 41 -31.30 -8.04 18.84
C ASP A 41 -29.78 -7.94 19.12
N PRO A 42 -29.28 -8.56 20.20
CA PRO A 42 -27.85 -8.52 20.51
C PRO A 42 -26.96 -9.13 19.41
N PHE A 43 -25.75 -8.60 19.22
CA PHE A 43 -24.74 -9.11 18.28
C PHE A 43 -23.94 -10.28 18.85
N LEU A 44 -24.59 -11.34 19.32
CA LEU A 44 -23.94 -12.41 20.09
C LEU A 44 -22.75 -13.09 19.36
N SER A 45 -22.80 -13.24 18.03
CA SER A 45 -21.67 -13.78 17.25
C SER A 45 -20.45 -12.87 17.25
N LEU A 46 -20.65 -11.54 17.32
CA LEU A 46 -19.57 -10.56 17.38
C LEU A 46 -18.85 -10.60 18.73
N LYS A 47 -19.52 -10.96 19.82
CA LYS A 47 -18.94 -10.98 21.18
C LYS A 47 -17.67 -11.84 21.24
N ALA A 48 -17.75 -13.08 20.77
CA ALA A 48 -16.61 -13.99 20.76
C ALA A 48 -15.44 -13.46 19.90
N ILE A 49 -15.74 -12.80 18.77
CA ILE A 49 -14.72 -12.21 17.88
C ILE A 49 -14.00 -11.07 18.58
N LEU A 50 -14.74 -10.17 19.26
CA LEU A 50 -14.16 -9.05 19.98
C LEU A 50 -13.30 -9.50 21.17
N GLU A 51 -13.79 -10.48 21.95
CA GLU A 51 -13.03 -11.07 23.06
C GLU A 51 -11.74 -11.73 22.57
N GLU A 52 -11.80 -12.49 21.47
CA GLU A 52 -10.62 -13.12 20.87
C GLU A 52 -9.62 -12.06 20.37
N HIS A 53 -10.10 -11.01 19.71
CA HIS A 53 -9.28 -9.88 19.27
C HIS A 53 -8.57 -9.20 20.45
N ARG A 54 -9.27 -8.99 21.56
CA ARG A 54 -8.71 -8.41 22.79
C ARG A 54 -7.62 -9.30 23.39
N VAL A 55 -7.89 -10.60 23.53
CA VAL A 55 -6.91 -11.57 24.04
C VAL A 55 -5.65 -11.63 23.17
N LYS A 56 -5.81 -11.52 21.85
CA LYS A 56 -4.68 -11.49 20.89
C LYS A 56 -3.96 -10.14 20.83
N GLY A 57 -4.46 -9.10 21.49
CA GLY A 57 -3.92 -7.74 21.42
C GLY A 57 -4.08 -7.09 20.03
N TYR A 58 -5.14 -7.45 19.30
CA TYR A 58 -5.38 -6.97 17.94
C TYR A 58 -6.22 -5.70 17.87
N GLU A 59 -6.84 -5.28 18.98
CA GLU A 59 -7.58 -4.01 19.09
C GLU A 59 -6.66 -2.80 18.88
N SER A 60 -7.20 -1.69 18.38
CA SER A 60 -6.45 -0.44 18.22
C SER A 60 -6.42 0.41 19.49
N GLY A 61 -7.43 0.24 20.35
CA GLY A 61 -7.72 1.13 21.48
C GLY A 61 -8.52 2.37 21.08
N PHE A 62 -9.04 2.42 19.85
CA PHE A 62 -10.02 3.44 19.43
C PHE A 62 -11.46 2.94 19.57
N GLU A 63 -11.65 1.63 19.71
CA GLU A 63 -12.94 1.01 19.92
C GLU A 63 -13.51 1.34 21.31
N GLU A 64 -14.84 1.34 21.46
CA GLU A 64 -15.49 1.35 22.78
C GLU A 64 -14.95 0.17 23.63
N PRO A 65 -14.36 0.42 24.81
CA PRO A 65 -13.72 -0.63 25.59
C PRO A 65 -14.72 -1.63 26.21
N ASP A 66 -15.95 -1.19 26.51
CA ASP A 66 -16.99 -2.04 27.06
C ASP A 66 -17.62 -2.89 25.96
N ILE A 67 -17.26 -4.18 25.91
CA ILE A 67 -17.78 -5.11 24.90
C ILE A 67 -19.29 -5.21 24.99
N ASP A 68 -19.89 -5.20 26.19
CA ASP A 68 -21.33 -5.40 26.30
C ASP A 68 -22.10 -4.25 25.63
N LYS A 69 -21.64 -3.00 25.72
CA LYS A 69 -22.23 -1.88 24.97
C LYS A 69 -22.15 -2.03 23.46
N ARG A 70 -21.13 -2.75 22.95
CA ARG A 70 -20.99 -3.03 21.51
C ARG A 70 -21.91 -4.14 21.02
N ILE A 71 -22.38 -4.98 21.95
CA ILE A 71 -23.16 -6.19 21.66
C ILE A 71 -24.65 -5.97 21.89
N TYR A 72 -25.02 -5.24 22.93
CA TYR A 72 -26.41 -5.00 23.31
C TYR A 72 -26.82 -3.58 22.91
N PRO A 73 -27.61 -3.39 21.84
CA PRO A 73 -28.16 -2.08 21.54
C PRO A 73 -29.00 -1.58 22.72
N GLU A 74 -28.75 -0.34 23.14
CA GLU A 74 -29.48 0.31 24.23
C GLU A 74 -30.05 1.66 23.77
N LEU A 75 -31.34 1.87 24.08
CA LEU A 75 -32.07 3.09 23.74
C LEU A 75 -32.62 3.72 25.02
N TYR A 76 -32.07 4.85 25.43
CA TYR A 76 -32.53 5.51 26.66
C TYR A 76 -33.99 5.97 26.52
N GLY A 77 -34.82 5.64 27.51
CA GLY A 77 -36.25 6.00 27.52
C GLY A 77 -37.17 5.08 26.72
N SER A 78 -36.65 4.00 26.09
CA SER A 78 -37.48 3.00 25.41
C SER A 78 -36.83 1.62 25.34
N GLN A 79 -37.53 0.63 24.81
CA GLN A 79 -36.90 -0.61 24.36
C GLN A 79 -36.53 -0.46 22.89
N PRO A 80 -35.28 -0.76 22.49
CA PRO A 80 -34.90 -0.74 21.09
C PRO A 80 -35.62 -1.86 20.32
N ALA A 81 -36.12 -1.56 19.13
CA ALA A 81 -36.86 -2.51 18.30
C ALA A 81 -36.15 -2.79 16.97
N SER A 82 -35.57 -1.77 16.34
CA SER A 82 -34.83 -1.93 15.08
C SER A 82 -33.67 -0.94 14.95
N LEU A 83 -32.79 -1.26 14.02
CA LEU A 83 -31.66 -0.46 13.56
C LEU A 83 -31.89 -0.07 12.09
N ILE A 84 -31.57 1.17 11.74
CA ILE A 84 -31.50 1.63 10.35
C ILE A 84 -30.03 1.92 10.05
N ALA A 85 -29.41 1.14 9.17
CA ALA A 85 -28.06 1.40 8.69
C ALA A 85 -28.13 2.31 7.46
N ILE A 86 -27.22 3.29 7.39
CA ILE A 86 -27.04 4.15 6.22
C ILE A 86 -25.62 4.01 5.68
N ALA A 87 -25.47 4.23 4.39
CA ALA A 87 -24.19 4.37 3.74
C ALA A 87 -24.17 5.58 2.81
N VAL A 88 -23.06 6.32 2.86
CA VAL A 88 -22.77 7.48 2.00
C VAL A 88 -21.49 7.18 1.22
N ALA A 89 -21.58 7.14 -0.10
CA ALA A 89 -20.48 6.84 -0.97
C ALA A 89 -19.54 8.04 -1.13
N TYR A 90 -18.24 7.79 -1.26
CA TYR A 90 -17.23 8.84 -1.36
C TYR A 90 -16.28 8.65 -2.55
N PRO A 91 -15.64 9.73 -3.03
CA PRO A 91 -14.82 9.67 -4.23
C PRO A 91 -13.57 8.83 -4.02
N SER A 92 -13.24 8.03 -5.03
CA SER A 92 -12.04 7.17 -5.04
C SER A 92 -10.95 7.69 -5.97
N LYS A 93 -11.28 8.68 -6.80
CA LYS A 93 -10.40 9.36 -7.74
C LYS A 93 -10.34 10.84 -7.42
N MET A 94 -9.19 11.41 -7.71
CA MET A 94 -8.92 12.83 -7.60
C MET A 94 -8.73 13.38 -9.00
N LYS A 95 -9.35 14.52 -9.29
CA LYS A 95 -9.15 15.25 -10.53
C LYS A 95 -7.80 15.97 -10.48
N ASP A 96 -7.05 15.92 -11.58
CA ASP A 96 -5.76 16.61 -11.76
C ASP A 96 -4.78 16.44 -10.58
N PRO A 97 -4.47 15.20 -10.16
CA PRO A 97 -3.67 14.97 -8.96
C PRO A 97 -2.24 15.52 -9.14
N PRO A 98 -1.75 16.39 -8.23
CA PRO A 98 -0.46 17.04 -8.41
C PRO A 98 0.68 16.02 -8.38
N LYS A 99 1.70 16.23 -9.19
CA LYS A 99 2.84 15.30 -9.29
C LYS A 99 3.80 15.46 -8.12
N SER A 100 4.47 14.37 -7.81
CA SER A 100 5.53 14.31 -6.80
C SER A 100 6.85 14.28 -7.56
N ASP A 101 7.65 15.33 -7.42
CA ASP A 101 8.91 15.50 -8.14
C ASP A 101 10.09 15.58 -7.16
N LYS A 102 11.32 15.41 -7.66
CA LYS A 102 12.54 15.54 -6.84
C LYS A 102 12.57 16.93 -6.16
N GLY A 103 12.69 16.95 -4.83
CA GLY A 103 12.66 18.17 -4.01
C GLY A 103 11.27 18.80 -3.83
N LYS A 104 10.23 18.20 -4.41
CA LYS A 104 8.82 18.60 -4.25
C LYS A 104 7.95 17.37 -3.99
N TYR A 105 8.42 16.49 -3.11
CA TYR A 105 7.72 15.27 -2.78
C TYR A 105 6.43 15.58 -2.01
N ARG A 106 5.39 14.79 -2.31
CA ARG A 106 4.07 14.95 -1.69
C ARG A 106 3.69 13.73 -0.86
N GLY A 107 3.04 14.01 0.26
CA GLY A 107 2.34 12.99 1.04
C GLY A 107 0.94 12.74 0.48
N ILE A 108 0.21 11.80 1.08
CA ILE A 108 -1.19 11.53 0.71
C ILE A 108 -2.02 11.18 1.94
N LEU A 109 -3.24 11.73 2.03
CA LEU A 109 -4.28 11.30 2.95
C LEU A 109 -5.15 10.22 2.31
N ALA A 110 -5.55 9.23 3.09
CA ALA A 110 -6.54 8.22 2.69
C ALA A 110 -7.85 8.87 2.23
N ARG A 111 -8.56 8.20 1.32
CA ARG A 111 -9.81 8.70 0.73
C ARG A 111 -10.90 8.97 1.77
N SER A 112 -10.90 8.22 2.87
CA SER A 112 -11.83 8.43 3.98
C SER A 112 -11.64 9.76 4.72
N ALA A 113 -10.61 10.53 4.39
CA ALA A 113 -10.34 11.85 4.95
C ALA A 113 -10.36 12.96 3.89
N TRP A 114 -10.89 12.69 2.69
CA TRP A 114 -11.05 13.68 1.65
C TRP A 114 -12.31 14.51 1.87
N GLY A 115 -12.21 15.82 1.59
CA GLY A 115 -13.30 16.77 1.79
C GLY A 115 -13.64 17.01 3.26
N LYS A 116 -14.92 17.32 3.50
CA LYS A 116 -15.52 17.51 4.82
C LYS A 116 -15.52 16.19 5.60
N ASP A 117 -15.30 16.30 6.90
CA ASP A 117 -15.33 15.19 7.85
C ASP A 117 -16.65 14.41 7.74
N TYR A 118 -16.54 13.11 7.45
CA TYR A 118 -17.70 12.25 7.25
C TYR A 118 -18.59 12.17 8.50
N HIS A 119 -18.04 12.34 9.72
CA HIS A 119 -18.84 12.39 10.93
C HIS A 119 -19.91 13.49 10.86
N LEU A 120 -19.57 14.64 10.27
CA LEU A 120 -20.50 15.75 10.08
C LEU A 120 -21.49 15.46 8.95
N VAL A 121 -21.02 14.90 7.84
CA VAL A 121 -21.86 14.57 6.68
C VAL A 121 -22.92 13.54 7.04
N LEU A 122 -22.54 12.45 7.71
CA LEU A 122 -23.49 11.41 8.10
C LEU A 122 -24.42 11.87 9.22
N ARG A 123 -23.95 12.68 10.16
CA ARG A 123 -24.82 13.25 11.19
C ARG A 123 -25.88 14.17 10.58
N GLU A 124 -25.49 15.04 9.65
CA GLU A 124 -26.44 15.89 8.92
C GLU A 124 -27.47 15.06 8.13
N ALA A 125 -27.06 13.95 7.53
CA ALA A 125 -27.98 13.03 6.83
C ALA A 125 -28.94 12.31 7.80
N MET A 126 -28.44 11.85 8.95
CA MET A 126 -29.24 11.17 9.98
C MET A 126 -30.18 12.13 10.70
N GLU A 127 -29.78 13.37 10.98
CA GLU A 127 -30.67 14.39 11.57
C GLU A 127 -31.85 14.70 10.64
N LYS A 128 -31.63 14.75 9.31
CA LYS A 128 -32.72 14.87 8.33
C LYS A 128 -33.62 13.64 8.31
N LEU A 129 -33.06 12.45 8.45
CA LEU A 129 -33.83 11.20 8.55
C LEU A 129 -34.66 11.13 9.83
N GLU A 130 -34.08 11.52 10.97
CA GLU A 130 -34.78 11.63 12.26
C GLU A 130 -35.95 12.61 12.16
N ALA A 131 -35.75 13.79 11.56
CA ALA A 131 -36.83 14.76 11.34
C ALA A 131 -37.93 14.18 10.44
N PHE A 132 -37.56 13.52 9.34
CA PHE A 132 -38.51 12.88 8.42
C PHE A 132 -39.36 11.80 9.10
N ILE A 133 -38.75 10.99 9.98
CA ILE A 133 -39.44 9.97 10.76
C ILE A 133 -40.32 10.61 11.85
N GLY A 134 -39.80 11.60 12.57
CA GLY A 134 -40.50 12.29 13.66
C GLY A 134 -41.78 13.01 13.22
N GLU A 135 -41.82 13.53 11.99
CA GLU A 135 -43.05 14.09 11.40
C GLU A 135 -44.18 13.05 11.23
N ARG A 136 -43.82 11.78 11.03
CA ARG A 136 -44.76 10.66 10.78
C ARG A 136 -45.07 9.87 12.05
N VAL A 137 -44.10 9.81 12.97
CA VAL A 137 -44.19 9.06 14.23
C VAL A 137 -43.69 9.97 15.37
N PRO A 138 -44.55 10.85 15.93
CA PRO A 138 -44.15 11.83 16.94
C PRO A 138 -43.55 11.23 18.22
N ASP A 139 -43.94 9.99 18.56
CA ASP A 139 -43.46 9.25 19.74
C ASP A 139 -42.21 8.39 19.44
N ALA A 140 -41.62 8.52 18.25
CA ALA A 140 -40.39 7.80 17.89
C ALA A 140 -39.23 8.25 18.77
N ILE A 141 -38.56 7.28 19.39
CA ILE A 141 -37.32 7.50 20.12
C ILE A 141 -36.19 6.96 19.25
N MET A 142 -35.19 7.81 19.01
CA MET A 142 -34.11 7.54 18.07
C MET A 142 -32.75 7.94 18.67
N LYS A 143 -31.70 7.18 18.35
CA LYS A 143 -30.30 7.47 18.72
C LYS A 143 -29.42 7.24 17.49
N ASN A 144 -28.84 8.31 16.94
CA ASN A 144 -27.87 8.20 15.86
C ASN A 144 -26.44 7.93 16.36
N MET A 145 -25.67 7.21 15.57
CA MET A 145 -24.27 6.89 15.81
C MET A 145 -23.50 6.84 14.48
N VAL A 146 -22.24 7.28 14.50
CA VAL A 146 -21.31 7.23 13.38
C VAL A 146 -19.89 7.15 13.94
N ASP A 147 -19.19 6.03 13.72
CA ASP A 147 -17.81 5.70 14.11
C ASP A 147 -17.46 5.79 15.61
N THR A 148 -17.84 6.87 16.28
CA THR A 148 -17.62 7.14 17.71
C THR A 148 -18.74 6.60 18.60
N GLY A 149 -19.67 5.84 18.04
CA GLY A 149 -20.74 5.16 18.77
C GLY A 149 -20.24 3.91 19.51
N GLU A 150 -21.14 3.24 20.20
CA GLU A 150 -20.82 2.01 20.95
C GLU A 150 -20.83 0.77 20.02
N LEU A 151 -21.79 0.72 19.09
CA LEU A 151 -21.97 -0.43 18.21
C LEU A 151 -20.83 -0.56 17.20
N SER A 152 -20.81 -1.69 16.49
CA SER A 152 -19.95 -1.83 15.31
C SER A 152 -20.76 -1.49 14.06
N ASP A 153 -20.51 -0.32 13.47
CA ASP A 153 -21.18 0.17 12.26
C ASP A 153 -21.15 -0.87 11.13
N ARG A 154 -20.03 -1.61 11.02
CA ARG A 154 -19.87 -2.70 10.06
C ARG A 154 -20.80 -3.88 10.33
N ALA A 155 -20.93 -4.29 11.59
CA ALA A 155 -21.82 -5.40 11.95
C ALA A 155 -23.30 -4.99 11.78
N VAL A 156 -23.63 -3.73 12.08
CA VAL A 156 -24.96 -3.16 11.83
C VAL A 156 -25.26 -3.14 10.33
N ALA A 157 -24.34 -2.61 9.51
CA ALA A 157 -24.48 -2.54 8.05
C ALA A 157 -24.58 -3.92 7.38
N GLU A 158 -23.80 -4.91 7.85
CA GLU A 158 -23.89 -6.29 7.35
C GLU A 158 -25.25 -6.91 7.67
N ARG A 159 -25.72 -6.79 8.92
CA ARG A 159 -27.04 -7.30 9.33
C ARG A 159 -28.18 -6.61 8.59
N ALA A 160 -28.04 -5.32 8.29
CA ALA A 160 -29.03 -4.50 7.60
C ALA A 160 -29.00 -4.66 6.07
N GLY A 161 -28.14 -5.51 5.51
CA GLY A 161 -28.10 -5.77 4.06
C GLY A 161 -27.44 -4.66 3.22
N ILE A 162 -26.67 -3.75 3.82
CA ILE A 162 -25.90 -2.73 3.05
C ILE A 162 -24.82 -3.40 2.18
N GLY A 163 -24.25 -4.51 2.65
CA GLY A 163 -23.24 -5.29 1.95
C GLY A 163 -22.80 -6.52 2.73
N PHE A 164 -21.65 -7.09 2.37
CA PHE A 164 -21.00 -8.19 3.12
C PHE A 164 -19.62 -7.79 3.68
N SER A 165 -19.21 -8.39 4.80
CA SER A 165 -17.87 -8.15 5.38
C SER A 165 -16.77 -8.80 4.54
N GLY A 166 -15.94 -7.97 3.91
CA GLY A 166 -14.86 -8.46 3.04
C GLY A 166 -13.69 -9.07 3.83
N LYS A 167 -12.88 -9.90 3.17
CA LYS A 167 -11.63 -10.44 3.76
C LYS A 167 -10.63 -9.35 4.22
N ASN A 168 -10.79 -8.13 3.72
CA ASN A 168 -10.03 -6.95 4.15
C ASN A 168 -10.68 -6.15 5.30
N THR A 169 -11.69 -6.73 5.96
CA THR A 169 -12.50 -6.14 7.04
C THR A 169 -13.32 -4.90 6.66
N MET A 170 -13.45 -4.59 5.37
CA MET A 170 -14.29 -3.49 4.91
C MET A 170 -15.70 -3.98 4.60
N MET A 171 -16.66 -3.08 4.77
CA MET A 171 -18.02 -3.27 4.29
C MET A 171 -18.03 -3.13 2.76
N ILE A 172 -18.49 -4.14 2.03
CA ILE A 172 -18.54 -4.12 0.56
C ILE A 172 -20.00 -4.18 0.11
N SER A 173 -20.51 -3.05 -0.36
CA SER A 173 -21.79 -2.97 -1.06
C SER A 173 -21.66 -3.55 -2.47
N PRO A 174 -22.63 -4.35 -2.95
CA PRO A 174 -22.66 -4.83 -4.32
C PRO A 174 -22.69 -3.73 -5.38
N THR A 175 -23.30 -2.58 -5.06
CA THR A 175 -23.50 -1.46 -5.98
C THR A 175 -22.47 -0.35 -5.77
N LEU A 176 -22.09 -0.07 -4.53
CA LEU A 176 -21.20 1.05 -4.17
C LEU A 176 -19.73 0.64 -3.95
N GLY A 177 -19.45 -0.66 -3.85
CA GLY A 177 -18.14 -1.17 -3.43
C GLY A 177 -17.88 -0.89 -1.96
N SER A 178 -16.62 -0.67 -1.59
CA SER A 178 -16.23 -0.31 -0.21
C SER A 178 -15.86 1.15 -0.03
N TRP A 179 -16.09 2.00 -1.03
CA TRP A 179 -15.93 3.44 -0.92
C TRP A 179 -17.18 4.08 -0.31
N ILE A 180 -17.55 3.61 0.88
CA ILE A 180 -18.72 4.05 1.63
C ILE A 180 -18.34 4.37 3.08
N TYR A 181 -18.90 5.43 3.62
CA TYR A 181 -19.00 5.70 5.05
C TYR A 181 -20.26 5.01 5.60
N LEU A 182 -20.27 4.68 6.89
CA LEU A 182 -21.38 4.00 7.55
C LEU A 182 -21.84 4.83 8.74
N GLY A 183 -23.14 4.79 8.99
CA GLY A 183 -23.76 5.29 10.22
C GLY A 183 -25.04 4.52 10.49
N GLU A 184 -25.57 4.66 11.69
CA GLU A 184 -26.75 3.94 12.11
C GLU A 184 -27.67 4.75 13.01
N LEU A 185 -28.95 4.42 12.93
CA LEU A 185 -30.02 4.96 13.75
C LEU A 185 -30.70 3.82 14.51
N LEU A 186 -30.60 3.81 15.83
CA LEU A 186 -31.35 2.90 16.69
C LEU A 186 -32.72 3.49 17.00
N THR A 187 -33.80 2.70 16.91
CA THR A 187 -35.16 3.19 17.15
C THR A 187 -36.07 2.16 17.84
N ASN A 188 -37.10 2.66 18.52
CA ASN A 188 -38.18 1.86 19.10
C ASN A 188 -39.27 1.46 18.08
N ILE A 189 -39.15 1.90 16.81
CA ILE A 189 -40.07 1.48 15.74
C ILE A 189 -39.70 0.06 15.29
N PRO A 190 -40.65 -0.90 15.22
CA PRO A 190 -40.36 -2.30 14.88
C PRO A 190 -40.37 -2.50 13.36
N PHE A 191 -39.41 -1.91 12.64
CA PHE A 191 -39.26 -2.14 11.21
C PHE A 191 -38.92 -3.60 10.92
N GLN A 192 -39.48 -4.13 9.81
CA GLN A 192 -39.11 -5.46 9.33
C GLN A 192 -37.63 -5.45 8.88
N PRO A 193 -36.78 -6.39 9.37
CA PRO A 193 -35.40 -6.48 8.93
C PRO A 193 -35.25 -6.80 7.44
N ASP A 194 -34.16 -6.34 6.83
CA ASP A 194 -33.70 -6.75 5.51
C ASP A 194 -32.79 -7.98 5.60
N GLU A 195 -32.56 -8.61 4.45
CA GLU A 195 -31.71 -9.79 4.35
C GLU A 195 -30.23 -9.41 4.18
N PRO A 196 -29.31 -10.01 4.95
CA PRO A 196 -27.88 -9.82 4.77
C PRO A 196 -27.40 -10.22 3.36
N VAL A 197 -26.44 -9.46 2.82
CA VAL A 197 -25.84 -9.76 1.52
C VAL A 197 -24.87 -10.93 1.65
N THR A 198 -24.92 -11.89 0.72
CA THR A 198 -24.00 -13.03 0.68
C THR A 198 -22.55 -12.59 0.41
N ASP A 199 -21.58 -13.25 1.06
CA ASP A 199 -20.15 -13.02 0.82
C ASP A 199 -19.78 -13.17 -0.66
N GLY A 200 -19.17 -12.12 -1.21
CA GLY A 200 -18.72 -12.05 -2.59
C GLY A 200 -17.21 -12.24 -2.81
N CYS A 201 -16.42 -12.58 -1.80
CA CYS A 201 -14.96 -12.73 -1.90
C CYS A 201 -14.52 -14.00 -2.62
N GLY A 202 -15.19 -15.13 -2.36
CA GLY A 202 -14.75 -16.47 -2.82
C GLY A 202 -13.29 -16.75 -2.45
N GLU A 203 -12.52 -17.32 -3.37
CA GLU A 203 -11.10 -17.67 -3.17
C GLU A 203 -10.12 -16.48 -3.26
N CYS A 204 -10.59 -15.24 -3.45
CA CYS A 204 -9.72 -14.08 -3.60
C CYS A 204 -8.89 -13.80 -2.32
N THR A 205 -7.60 -13.48 -2.48
CA THR A 205 -6.67 -13.10 -1.38
C THR A 205 -5.93 -11.78 -1.60
N LYS A 206 -6.28 -11.02 -2.65
CA LYS A 206 -5.50 -9.85 -3.10
C LYS A 206 -5.20 -8.81 -2.01
N CYS A 207 -6.17 -8.55 -1.13
CA CYS A 207 -6.00 -7.60 -0.03
C CYS A 207 -5.00 -8.10 1.03
N LEU A 208 -5.05 -9.41 1.35
CA LEU A 208 -4.14 -10.06 2.27
C LEU A 208 -2.70 -9.99 1.73
N ASP A 209 -2.53 -10.38 0.45
CA ASP A 209 -1.21 -10.39 -0.21
C ASP A 209 -0.63 -8.98 -0.41
N ALA A 210 -1.47 -7.95 -0.55
CA ALA A 210 -1.04 -6.57 -0.77
C ALA A 210 -0.83 -5.74 0.52
N CYS A 211 -1.27 -6.25 1.68
CA CYS A 211 -1.16 -5.52 2.94
C CYS A 211 0.31 -5.24 3.27
N PRO A 212 0.76 -3.96 3.37
CA PRO A 212 2.20 -3.65 3.45
C PRO A 212 2.93 -4.25 4.66
N THR A 213 2.19 -4.45 5.75
CA THR A 213 2.70 -4.90 7.06
C THR A 213 2.19 -6.30 7.43
N GLY A 214 1.37 -6.93 6.59
CA GLY A 214 0.68 -8.18 6.91
C GLY A 214 -0.32 -8.04 8.07
N ALA A 215 -0.89 -6.84 8.28
CA ALA A 215 -1.87 -6.57 9.34
C ALA A 215 -3.17 -7.37 9.18
N LEU A 216 -3.53 -7.71 7.95
CA LEU A 216 -4.59 -8.69 7.69
C LEU A 216 -4.03 -10.10 7.88
N VAL A 217 -4.13 -10.60 9.10
CA VAL A 217 -3.54 -11.88 9.52
C VAL A 217 -4.33 -13.09 9.02
N GLY A 218 -5.56 -12.87 8.57
CA GLY A 218 -6.42 -13.86 7.96
C GLY A 218 -7.64 -13.21 7.27
N PRO A 219 -8.47 -14.00 6.56
CA PRO A 219 -9.73 -13.53 5.99
C PRO A 219 -10.61 -12.88 7.07
N GLY A 220 -10.87 -11.58 6.95
CA GLY A 220 -11.73 -10.86 7.90
C GLY A 220 -11.08 -10.58 9.26
N GLN A 221 -9.79 -10.87 9.43
CA GLN A 221 -9.07 -10.71 10.69
C GLN A 221 -7.96 -9.66 10.57
N LEU A 222 -8.05 -8.61 11.38
CA LEU A 222 -7.12 -7.48 11.40
C LEU A 222 -6.40 -7.41 12.75
N ASN A 223 -5.07 -7.45 12.70
CA ASN A 223 -4.25 -6.95 13.80
C ASN A 223 -4.05 -5.44 13.62
N ALA A 224 -4.83 -4.64 14.34
CA ALA A 224 -4.84 -3.19 14.18
C ALA A 224 -3.50 -2.56 14.59
N GLN A 225 -2.78 -3.12 15.55
CA GLN A 225 -1.46 -2.65 15.99
C GLN A 225 -0.43 -2.64 14.85
N ARG A 226 -0.64 -3.44 13.80
CA ARG A 226 0.23 -3.48 12.61
C ARG A 226 -0.36 -2.73 11.41
N CYS A 227 -1.61 -2.28 11.48
CA CYS A 227 -2.31 -1.65 10.36
C CYS A 227 -1.73 -0.27 10.09
N VAL A 228 -1.30 -0.01 8.84
CA VAL A 228 -0.77 1.31 8.45
C VAL A 228 -1.78 2.43 8.73
N SER A 229 -3.09 2.15 8.58
CA SER A 229 -4.13 3.13 8.93
C SER A 229 -4.05 3.53 10.40
N PHE A 230 -3.93 2.57 11.32
CA PHE A 230 -3.76 2.83 12.75
C PHE A 230 -2.40 3.51 13.05
N LEU A 231 -1.30 2.96 12.52
CA LEU A 231 0.06 3.44 12.75
C LEU A 231 0.21 4.92 12.39
N THR A 232 -0.41 5.38 11.30
CA THR A 232 -0.38 6.80 10.92
C THR A 232 -1.06 7.74 11.91
N GLN A 233 -1.89 7.22 12.82
CA GLN A 233 -2.69 8.01 13.78
C GLN A 233 -2.14 7.95 15.22
N THR A 234 -1.20 7.05 15.50
CA THR A 234 -0.52 6.96 16.79
C THR A 234 0.28 8.24 17.06
N LYS A 235 0.49 8.57 18.34
CA LYS A 235 1.23 9.78 18.75
C LYS A 235 2.68 9.51 19.15
N GLY A 236 3.01 8.26 19.51
CA GLY A 236 4.32 7.87 19.99
C GLY A 236 5.34 7.58 18.89
N PHE A 237 6.46 6.98 19.29
CA PHE A 237 7.44 6.42 18.37
C PHE A 237 6.85 5.29 17.52
N LEU A 238 7.45 5.06 16.36
CA LEU A 238 7.15 3.94 15.49
C LEU A 238 8.43 3.15 15.25
N ASP A 239 8.31 1.82 15.26
CA ASP A 239 9.42 0.95 14.91
C ASP A 239 9.85 1.14 13.46
N GLU A 240 11.13 0.93 13.18
CA GLU A 240 11.70 1.07 11.84
C GLU A 240 10.97 0.20 10.80
N GLU A 241 10.54 -1.01 11.17
CA GLU A 241 9.81 -1.88 10.25
C GLU A 241 8.57 -1.18 9.68
N PHE A 242 7.85 -0.43 10.50
CA PHE A 242 6.62 0.26 10.10
C PHE A 242 6.92 1.54 9.34
N MET A 243 7.93 2.31 9.77
CA MET A 243 8.37 3.51 9.06
C MET A 243 8.75 3.21 7.60
N LEU A 244 9.37 2.05 7.35
CA LEU A 244 9.70 1.58 6.00
C LEU A 244 8.47 1.20 5.14
N LYS A 245 7.33 0.87 5.76
CA LYS A 245 6.12 0.39 5.08
C LYS A 245 5.03 1.46 4.92
N ILE A 246 5.07 2.53 5.72
CA ILE A 246 4.14 3.66 5.62
C ILE A 246 4.21 4.33 4.23
N GLY A 247 5.38 4.36 3.60
CA GLY A 247 5.58 5.04 2.32
C GLY A 247 5.46 6.56 2.49
N ASN A 248 4.55 7.18 1.74
CA ASN A 248 4.24 8.62 1.84
C ASN A 248 2.83 8.91 2.41
N ARG A 249 2.23 7.94 3.11
CA ARG A 249 0.90 8.09 3.71
C ARG A 249 0.98 8.95 4.96
N LEU A 250 0.27 10.07 4.95
CA LEU A 250 0.22 11.01 6.07
C LEU A 250 -0.88 10.66 7.08
N TYR A 251 -1.97 10.06 6.60
CA TYR A 251 -3.11 9.62 7.40
C TYR A 251 -3.84 8.49 6.67
N GLY A 252 -4.15 7.41 7.37
CA GLY A 252 -4.89 6.27 6.83
C GLY A 252 -4.12 5.41 5.81
N CYS A 253 -4.77 4.38 5.29
CA CYS A 253 -4.22 3.51 4.25
C CYS A 253 -5.31 2.83 3.43
N ASP A 254 -5.31 3.06 2.11
CA ASP A 254 -6.34 2.53 1.20
C ASP A 254 -5.90 1.23 0.48
N THR A 255 -4.71 0.69 0.79
CA THR A 255 -4.08 -0.36 -0.04
C THR A 255 -4.98 -1.59 -0.21
N CYS A 256 -5.64 -2.04 0.87
CA CYS A 256 -6.51 -3.21 0.84
C CYS A 256 -7.84 -2.98 0.10
N GLN A 257 -8.27 -1.72 -0.07
CA GLN A 257 -9.43 -1.34 -0.87
C GLN A 257 -9.05 -1.13 -2.34
N ILE A 258 -7.91 -0.48 -2.62
CA ILE A 258 -7.42 -0.20 -3.99
C ILE A 258 -7.25 -1.49 -4.79
N VAL A 259 -6.71 -2.55 -4.16
CA VAL A 259 -6.47 -3.84 -4.85
C VAL A 259 -7.73 -4.71 -4.93
N CYS A 260 -8.82 -4.34 -4.25
CA CYS A 260 -10.04 -5.11 -4.19
C CYS A 260 -10.75 -5.11 -5.56
N PRO A 261 -11.04 -6.28 -6.17
CA PRO A 261 -11.74 -6.34 -7.45
C PRO A 261 -13.13 -5.71 -7.42
N LYS A 262 -13.81 -5.71 -6.26
CA LYS A 262 -15.15 -5.14 -6.08
C LYS A 262 -15.19 -3.62 -6.17
N ASN A 263 -14.02 -2.96 -6.09
CA ASN A 263 -13.89 -1.51 -6.27
C ASN A 263 -13.49 -1.10 -7.69
N ARG A 264 -13.32 -2.07 -8.61
CA ARG A 264 -12.84 -1.77 -9.96
C ARG A 264 -13.87 -0.91 -10.69
N GLY A 265 -13.43 0.27 -11.12
CA GLY A 265 -14.25 1.20 -11.91
C GLY A 265 -15.12 2.14 -11.07
N LEU A 266 -15.24 1.93 -9.76
CA LEU A 266 -16.13 2.71 -8.91
C LEU A 266 -15.47 4.00 -8.43
N ASN A 267 -16.19 5.11 -8.57
CA ASN A 267 -15.84 6.45 -8.09
C ASN A 267 -17.14 7.26 -7.94
N TRP A 268 -17.36 7.84 -6.75
CA TRP A 268 -18.61 8.51 -6.40
C TRP A 268 -18.33 9.97 -6.04
N ASP A 269 -18.64 10.90 -6.94
CA ASP A 269 -18.33 12.33 -6.83
C ASP A 269 -19.58 13.22 -6.80
N HIS A 270 -20.74 12.63 -6.51
CA HIS A 270 -22.03 13.33 -6.46
C HIS A 270 -22.29 14.07 -5.13
N HIS A 271 -21.45 13.90 -4.11
CA HIS A 271 -21.45 14.67 -2.86
C HIS A 271 -20.34 15.73 -2.89
N PRO A 272 -20.64 17.01 -3.23
CA PRO A 272 -19.62 18.04 -3.44
C PRO A 272 -18.73 18.29 -2.21
N GLU A 273 -19.29 18.20 -1.00
CA GLU A 273 -18.59 18.37 0.26
C GLU A 273 -17.52 17.31 0.53
N LEU A 274 -17.61 16.14 -0.13
CA LEU A 274 -16.62 15.07 -0.05
C LEU A 274 -15.54 15.17 -1.16
N THR A 275 -15.64 16.16 -2.03
CA THR A 275 -14.68 16.35 -3.13
C THR A 275 -13.30 16.72 -2.57
N PRO A 276 -12.22 16.02 -2.95
CA PRO A 276 -10.89 16.34 -2.47
C PRO A 276 -10.36 17.64 -3.08
N ASP A 277 -9.80 18.52 -2.25
CA ASP A 277 -8.82 19.52 -2.69
C ASP A 277 -7.45 18.84 -2.84
N PRO A 278 -6.89 18.72 -4.07
CA PRO A 278 -5.63 18.04 -4.31
C PRO A 278 -4.44 18.60 -3.51
N GLU A 279 -4.42 19.91 -3.22
CA GLU A 279 -3.33 20.52 -2.45
C GLU A 279 -3.46 20.24 -0.95
N ILE A 280 -4.65 19.96 -0.44
CA ILE A 280 -4.88 19.56 0.96
C ILE A 280 -4.61 18.07 1.14
N VAL A 281 -5.20 17.22 0.30
CA VAL A 281 -5.12 15.76 0.50
C VAL A 281 -3.86 15.12 -0.08
N LYS A 282 -3.12 15.85 -0.92
CA LYS A 282 -1.81 15.46 -1.45
C LYS A 282 -0.76 16.58 -1.27
N PRO A 283 -0.49 17.02 -0.02
CA PRO A 283 0.32 18.21 0.26
C PRO A 283 1.81 17.95 0.03
N LEU A 284 2.57 19.01 -0.26
CA LEU A 284 4.04 18.99 -0.22
C LEU A 284 4.51 18.62 1.19
N LEU A 285 5.48 17.71 1.29
CA LEU A 285 5.96 17.18 2.58
C LEU A 285 6.71 18.22 3.41
N LEU A 286 7.65 18.95 2.80
CA LEU A 286 8.52 19.89 3.52
C LEU A 286 7.73 21.00 4.23
N PRO A 287 6.80 21.71 3.56
CA PRO A 287 6.00 22.74 4.22
C PRO A 287 5.14 22.24 5.40
N LEU A 288 4.85 20.93 5.49
CA LEU A 288 4.09 20.40 6.63
C LEU A 288 4.87 20.51 7.93
N LEU A 289 6.21 20.47 7.88
CA LEU A 289 7.05 20.49 9.09
C LEU A 289 6.96 21.85 9.81
N ASP A 290 6.67 22.93 9.08
CA ASP A 290 6.54 24.29 9.58
C ASP A 290 5.13 24.67 10.07
N LEU A 291 4.12 23.83 9.82
CA LEU A 291 2.74 24.16 10.16
C LEU A 291 2.57 24.51 11.63
N SER A 292 2.10 25.71 11.93
CA SER A 292 1.58 26.09 13.24
C SER A 292 0.24 25.39 13.53
N ASN A 293 -0.21 25.41 14.78
CA ASN A 293 -1.53 24.88 15.14
C ASN A 293 -2.66 25.65 14.43
N ARG A 294 -2.50 26.97 14.22
CA ARG A 294 -3.47 27.81 13.53
C ARG A 294 -3.59 27.42 12.06
N GLU A 295 -2.46 27.36 11.34
CA GLU A 295 -2.43 26.98 9.93
C GLU A 295 -2.90 25.54 9.72
N PHE A 296 -2.57 24.63 10.65
CA PHE A 296 -3.09 23.27 10.61
C PHE A 296 -4.62 23.25 10.71
N LYS A 297 -5.21 24.00 11.66
CA LYS A 297 -6.66 24.07 11.82
C LYS A 297 -7.34 24.70 10.61
N GLU A 298 -6.75 25.76 10.05
CA GLU A 298 -7.27 26.43 8.85
C GLU A 298 -7.25 25.49 7.63
N ARG A 299 -6.19 24.70 7.46
CA ARG A 299 -6.01 23.83 6.30
C ARG A 299 -6.68 22.46 6.40
N PHE A 300 -6.63 21.83 7.58
CA PHE A 300 -7.08 20.46 7.78
C PHE A 300 -8.28 20.33 8.72
N GLY A 301 -8.69 21.39 9.42
CA GLY A 301 -9.66 21.31 10.51
C GLY A 301 -11.08 20.86 10.09
N GLN A 302 -11.40 20.87 8.80
CA GLN A 302 -12.65 20.33 8.27
C GLN A 302 -12.55 18.87 7.83
N SER A 303 -11.36 18.26 7.85
CA SER A 303 -11.13 16.86 7.46
C SER A 303 -11.11 15.96 8.69
N ALA A 304 -11.60 14.73 8.53
CA ALA A 304 -11.47 13.67 9.54
C ALA A 304 -10.01 13.47 9.98
N ALA A 305 -9.02 13.74 9.13
CA ALA A 305 -7.60 13.59 9.48
C ALA A 305 -7.12 14.56 10.59
N ALA A 306 -7.89 15.59 10.94
CA ALA A 306 -7.49 16.57 11.95
C ALA A 306 -7.69 16.12 13.41
N TRP A 307 -8.40 15.01 13.67
CA TRP A 307 -8.81 14.62 15.03
C TRP A 307 -7.63 14.38 16.00
N ARG A 308 -6.46 13.97 15.49
CA ARG A 308 -5.22 13.80 16.29
C ARG A 308 -4.31 15.02 16.30
N GLY A 309 -4.71 16.09 15.63
CA GLY A 309 -3.90 17.28 15.39
C GLY A 309 -2.72 17.00 14.46
N LYS A 310 -1.84 18.00 14.33
CA LYS A 310 -0.72 17.96 13.36
C LYS A 310 0.39 16.96 13.67
N LYS A 311 0.51 16.50 14.94
CA LYS A 311 1.71 15.77 15.39
C LYS A 311 1.95 14.47 14.61
N PRO A 312 0.96 13.55 14.46
CA PRO A 312 1.19 12.33 13.67
C PRO A 312 1.44 12.62 12.19
N ILE A 313 0.74 13.60 11.61
CA ILE A 313 0.92 14.00 10.20
C ILE A 313 2.35 14.51 9.96
N GLN A 314 2.90 15.34 10.84
CA GLN A 314 4.28 15.83 10.74
C GLN A 314 5.29 14.69 10.89
N ARG A 315 5.09 13.78 11.86
CA ARG A 315 5.93 12.57 12.01
C ARG A 315 5.91 11.74 10.72
N ASN A 316 4.73 11.50 10.17
CA ASN A 316 4.58 10.71 8.94
C ASN A 316 5.17 11.44 7.72
N ALA A 317 5.18 12.78 7.72
CA ALA A 317 5.88 13.56 6.69
C ALA A 317 7.39 13.38 6.76
N VAL A 318 7.98 13.39 7.97
CA VAL A 318 9.41 13.05 8.17
C VAL A 318 9.72 11.63 7.69
N ILE A 319 8.87 10.66 8.03
CA ILE A 319 9.00 9.26 7.55
C ILE A 319 9.01 9.23 6.02
N ALA A 320 8.08 9.94 5.38
CA ALA A 320 7.96 10.00 3.93
C ALA A 320 9.22 10.60 3.27
N LEU A 321 9.78 11.68 3.83
CA LEU A 321 11.02 12.30 3.35
C LEU A 321 12.21 11.33 3.43
N GLY A 322 12.33 10.59 4.54
CA GLY A 322 13.33 9.53 4.69
C GLY A 322 13.13 8.37 3.72
N ASN A 323 11.87 8.02 3.39
CA ASN A 323 11.54 7.00 2.40
C ASN A 323 11.89 7.43 0.97
N PHE A 324 11.65 8.70 0.63
CA PHE A 324 12.07 9.27 -0.66
C PHE A 324 13.57 9.54 -0.76
N LYS A 325 14.31 9.48 0.35
CA LYS A 325 15.72 9.90 0.45
C LYS A 325 15.91 11.32 -0.08
N ASP A 326 15.02 12.23 0.31
CA ASP A 326 15.02 13.61 -0.18
C ASP A 326 16.17 14.43 0.42
N ILE A 327 17.23 14.62 -0.36
CA ILE A 327 18.41 15.41 0.03
C ILE A 327 18.03 16.86 0.34
N SER A 328 17.01 17.41 -0.34
CA SER A 328 16.59 18.80 -0.09
C SER A 328 15.97 19.00 1.30
N ALA A 329 15.57 17.90 1.97
CA ALA A 329 15.01 17.91 3.31
C ALA A 329 16.07 17.95 4.43
N VAL A 330 17.33 17.65 4.13
CA VAL A 330 18.39 17.53 5.15
C VAL A 330 18.50 18.77 6.05
N PRO A 331 18.47 20.02 5.53
CA PRO A 331 18.52 21.21 6.39
C PRO A 331 17.35 21.27 7.37
N LYS A 332 16.12 21.04 6.90
CA LYS A 332 14.93 21.09 7.76
C LYS A 332 14.88 19.93 8.75
N LEU A 333 15.28 18.73 8.34
CA LEU A 333 15.36 17.58 9.23
C LEU A 333 16.45 17.74 10.30
N THR A 334 17.53 18.46 9.99
CA THR A 334 18.56 18.84 10.96
C THR A 334 18.00 19.78 12.01
N GLU A 335 17.29 20.84 11.60
CA GLU A 335 16.58 21.74 12.52
C GLU A 335 15.60 20.96 13.40
N VAL A 336 14.77 20.08 12.81
CA VAL A 336 13.84 19.24 13.57
C VAL A 336 14.58 18.37 14.57
N LEU A 337 15.67 17.70 14.19
CA LEU A 337 16.45 16.83 15.08
C LEU A 337 17.09 17.60 16.25
N LEU A 338 17.53 18.84 16.03
CA LEU A 338 18.27 19.59 17.04
C LEU A 338 17.36 20.43 17.95
N ASP A 339 16.25 20.95 17.41
CA ASP A 339 15.51 22.04 18.05
C ASP A 339 14.03 21.71 18.33
N ASP A 340 13.42 20.69 17.71
CA ASP A 340 12.00 20.41 17.93
C ASP A 340 11.75 19.89 19.36
N PRO A 341 10.77 20.43 20.10
CA PRO A 341 10.55 20.03 21.49
C PRO A 341 10.05 18.58 21.64
N ARG A 342 9.55 17.94 20.58
CA ARG A 342 8.92 16.62 20.63
C ARG A 342 9.93 15.50 20.37
N PRO A 343 10.19 14.62 21.35
CA PRO A 343 11.14 13.52 21.19
C PRO A 343 10.82 12.60 20.01
N GLU A 344 9.54 12.31 19.78
CA GLU A 344 9.11 11.41 18.70
C GLU A 344 9.48 11.95 17.33
N LEU A 345 9.39 13.27 17.14
CA LEU A 345 9.74 13.89 15.87
C LEU A 345 11.26 13.98 15.68
N ARG A 346 12.01 14.31 16.75
CA ARG A 346 13.48 14.31 16.72
C ARG A 346 14.05 12.93 16.38
N GLY A 347 13.60 11.88 17.08
CA GLY A 347 14.03 10.51 16.79
C GLY A 347 13.67 10.06 15.38
N THR A 348 12.46 10.39 14.90
CA THR A 348 12.05 10.12 13.51
C THR A 348 12.92 10.88 12.51
N ALA A 349 13.35 12.11 12.83
CA ALA A 349 14.26 12.89 11.98
C ALA A 349 15.67 12.28 11.93
N ALA A 350 16.20 11.78 13.04
CA ALA A 350 17.46 11.01 13.05
C ALA A 350 17.37 9.79 12.13
N TRP A 351 16.27 9.03 12.21
CA TRP A 351 16.03 7.90 11.32
C TRP A 351 15.97 8.34 9.84
N ALA A 352 15.23 9.41 9.52
CA ALA A 352 15.12 9.92 8.16
C ALA A 352 16.46 10.42 7.60
N LEU A 353 17.27 11.11 8.40
CA LEU A 353 18.62 11.55 8.03
C LEU A 353 19.54 10.36 7.74
N SER A 354 19.50 9.30 8.55
CA SER A 354 20.27 8.06 8.29
C SER A 354 19.85 7.38 6.97
N ARG A 355 18.58 7.50 6.60
CA ARG A 355 18.04 6.98 5.35
C ARG A 355 18.54 7.79 4.15
N ILE A 356 18.51 9.11 4.25
CA ILE A 356 18.96 10.04 3.19
C ILE A 356 20.47 9.93 2.97
N GLY A 357 21.26 9.97 4.04
CA GLY A 357 22.72 9.88 3.95
C GLY A 357 23.42 11.21 3.62
N GLY A 358 24.73 11.12 3.39
CA GLY A 358 25.59 12.25 3.03
C GLY A 358 26.21 12.97 4.23
N LYS A 359 27.25 13.77 3.94
CA LYS A 359 28.08 14.44 4.94
C LYS A 359 27.27 15.35 5.88
N HIS A 360 26.32 16.11 5.34
CA HIS A 360 25.46 17.00 6.14
C HIS A 360 24.57 16.23 7.11
N ALA A 361 24.02 15.08 6.69
CA ALA A 361 23.25 14.22 7.60
C ALA A 361 24.14 13.66 8.71
N MET A 362 25.36 13.21 8.39
CA MET A 362 26.34 12.76 9.39
C MET A 362 26.69 13.87 10.39
N THR A 363 26.93 15.10 9.92
CA THR A 363 27.20 16.24 10.80
C THR A 363 26.02 16.50 11.76
N ALA A 364 24.79 16.48 11.26
CA ALA A 364 23.60 16.66 12.08
C ALA A 364 23.47 15.57 13.17
N ILE A 365 23.69 14.31 12.81
CA ILE A 365 23.65 13.18 13.76
C ILE A 365 24.73 13.33 14.83
N LYS A 366 25.98 13.69 14.46
CA LYS A 366 27.07 13.92 15.42
C LYS A 366 26.74 15.03 16.41
N GLN A 367 26.21 16.15 15.93
CA GLN A 367 25.77 17.26 16.78
C GLN A 367 24.64 16.84 17.74
N ALA A 368 23.69 16.02 17.27
CA ALA A 368 22.61 15.51 18.10
C ALA A 368 23.12 14.55 19.19
N SER A 369 24.11 13.70 18.90
CA SER A 369 24.71 12.77 19.87
C SER A 369 25.30 13.48 21.10
N GLU A 370 25.78 14.71 20.95
CA GLU A 370 26.37 15.52 22.03
C GLU A 370 25.30 16.21 22.91
N LYS A 371 24.13 16.51 22.35
CA LYS A 371 23.11 17.36 22.98
C LYS A 371 21.88 16.60 23.48
N GLU A 372 21.47 15.54 22.80
CA GLU A 372 20.20 14.86 23.09
C GLU A 372 20.22 14.21 24.48
N GLN A 373 19.12 14.40 25.22
CA GLN A 373 18.95 13.90 26.58
C GLN A 373 17.87 12.82 26.69
N HIS A 374 16.94 12.76 25.74
CA HIS A 374 15.88 11.77 25.75
C HIS A 374 16.42 10.39 25.35
N GLU A 375 16.31 9.42 26.25
CA GLU A 375 16.86 8.07 26.13
C GLU A 375 16.58 7.43 24.76
N GLN A 376 15.30 7.30 24.38
CA GLN A 376 14.93 6.70 23.10
C GLN A 376 15.45 7.46 21.87
N VAL A 377 15.62 8.78 21.95
CA VAL A 377 16.16 9.56 20.83
C VAL A 377 17.66 9.35 20.73
N ARG A 378 18.38 9.24 21.86
CA ARG A 378 19.81 8.88 21.87
C ARG A 378 20.07 7.53 21.22
N GLU A 379 19.21 6.54 21.48
CA GLU A 379 19.28 5.23 20.83
C GLU A 379 19.09 5.35 19.30
N MET A 380 18.07 6.07 18.86
CA MET A 380 17.82 6.29 17.42
C MET A 380 18.94 7.07 16.75
N VAL A 381 19.54 8.06 17.43
CA VAL A 381 20.71 8.82 16.96
C VAL A 381 21.94 7.92 16.86
N ALA A 382 22.18 7.05 17.84
CA ALA A 382 23.28 6.09 17.80
C ALA A 382 23.12 5.08 16.65
N GLN A 383 21.90 4.54 16.46
CA GLN A 383 21.58 3.67 15.33
C GLN A 383 21.76 4.40 13.98
N ALA A 384 21.34 5.66 13.91
CA ALA A 384 21.52 6.49 12.73
C ALA A 384 23.00 6.73 12.42
N HIS A 385 23.83 6.99 13.44
CA HIS A 385 25.27 7.18 13.31
C HIS A 385 25.94 5.92 12.75
N SER A 386 25.70 4.77 13.38
CA SER A 386 26.26 3.48 12.94
C SER A 386 25.89 3.17 11.48
N LYS A 387 24.63 3.36 11.08
CA LYS A 387 24.19 3.18 9.68
C LYS A 387 24.89 4.11 8.69
N LEU A 388 25.20 5.33 9.10
CA LEU A 388 25.90 6.30 8.24
C LEU A 388 27.40 5.99 8.15
N GLU A 389 28.03 5.56 9.25
CA GLU A 389 29.43 5.14 9.26
C GLU A 389 29.66 3.90 8.39
N GLU A 390 28.79 2.89 8.49
CA GLU A 390 28.85 1.69 7.64
C GLU A 390 28.76 2.06 6.15
N ARG A 391 27.89 3.02 5.80
CA ARG A 391 27.78 3.51 4.42
C ARG A 391 29.01 4.28 3.97
N GLU A 392 29.53 5.16 4.81
CA GLU A 392 30.72 5.95 4.50
C GLU A 392 31.95 5.05 4.31
N GLN A 393 32.12 4.03 5.17
CA GLN A 393 33.17 3.01 5.01
C GLN A 393 33.02 2.22 3.72
N ALA A 394 31.79 1.79 3.39
CA ALA A 394 31.52 1.09 2.13
C ALA A 394 31.77 1.97 0.89
N GLU A 395 31.53 3.29 0.99
CA GLU A 395 31.84 4.25 -0.08
C GLU A 395 33.36 4.50 -0.20
N GLN A 396 34.06 4.67 0.92
CA GLN A 396 35.52 4.87 0.93
C GLN A 396 36.28 3.64 0.41
N GLN A 397 35.82 2.43 0.76
CA GLN A 397 36.38 1.19 0.23
C GLN A 397 36.24 1.10 -1.29
N LYS A 398 35.11 1.57 -1.85
CA LYS A 398 34.91 1.65 -3.31
C LYS A 398 35.80 2.71 -3.98
N VAL A 399 36.06 3.84 -3.34
CA VAL A 399 36.92 4.91 -3.90
C VAL A 399 38.40 4.51 -3.90
N SER A 400 38.85 3.72 -2.91
CA SER A 400 40.25 3.29 -2.83
C SER A 400 40.70 2.27 -3.89
N GLU A 401 39.77 1.64 -4.60
CA GLU A 401 40.08 0.60 -5.61
C GLU A 401 40.33 1.18 -7.02
N GLY A 402 40.22 2.50 -7.22
CA GLY A 402 40.32 3.13 -8.54
C GLY A 402 39.15 2.75 -9.47
N PRO A 403 39.10 3.26 -10.71
CA PRO A 403 38.06 2.86 -11.64
C PRO A 403 38.22 1.38 -11.99
N THR A 404 37.15 0.60 -11.82
CA THR A 404 37.14 -0.80 -12.25
C THR A 404 37.32 -0.85 -13.77
N THR A 405 38.32 -1.60 -14.25
CA THR A 405 38.47 -1.84 -15.69
C THR A 405 37.47 -2.90 -16.13
N ILE A 406 36.66 -2.56 -17.12
CA ILE A 406 35.73 -3.48 -17.79
C ILE A 406 36.31 -3.79 -19.16
N TYR A 407 36.88 -4.97 -19.30
CA TYR A 407 37.38 -5.48 -20.56
C TYR A 407 36.20 -5.86 -21.44
N TYR A 408 36.23 -5.53 -22.73
CA TYR A 408 35.24 -5.99 -23.69
C TYR A 408 35.86 -6.53 -24.96
N ASP A 409 35.11 -7.41 -25.63
CA ASP A 409 35.40 -7.88 -26.97
C ASP A 409 34.09 -8.27 -27.68
N GLU A 410 34.14 -8.35 -29.01
CA GLU A 410 33.00 -8.72 -29.85
C GLU A 410 33.28 -10.04 -30.57
N MET A 411 32.29 -10.94 -30.61
CA MET A 411 32.42 -12.21 -31.32
C MET A 411 31.23 -12.45 -32.25
N GLU A 412 31.51 -12.97 -33.44
CA GLU A 412 30.47 -13.47 -34.34
C GLU A 412 29.97 -14.85 -33.89
N THR A 413 28.65 -15.03 -33.92
CA THR A 413 28.00 -16.29 -33.55
C THR A 413 26.83 -16.61 -34.49
N PRO A 414 26.32 -17.86 -34.51
CA PRO A 414 25.13 -18.23 -35.30
C PRO A 414 23.84 -17.43 -34.97
N ILE A 415 23.84 -16.71 -33.85
CA ILE A 415 22.72 -15.86 -33.40
C ILE A 415 23.01 -14.36 -33.55
N GLY A 416 24.09 -13.99 -34.25
CA GLY A 416 24.54 -12.62 -34.45
C GLY A 416 25.78 -12.27 -33.62
N ILE A 417 26.21 -11.02 -33.67
CA ILE A 417 27.36 -10.55 -32.88
C ILE A 417 26.97 -10.51 -31.39
N LEU A 418 27.88 -10.96 -30.52
CA LEU A 418 27.78 -10.80 -29.08
C LEU A 418 28.90 -9.87 -28.60
N THR A 419 28.55 -8.91 -27.75
CA THR A 419 29.53 -8.15 -26.95
C THR A 419 29.71 -8.87 -25.62
N LEU A 420 30.94 -9.27 -25.30
CA LEU A 420 31.32 -9.85 -24.01
C LEU A 420 31.97 -8.77 -23.15
N CYS A 421 31.69 -8.75 -21.85
CA CYS A 421 32.35 -7.87 -20.90
C CYS A 421 32.80 -8.64 -19.65
N ALA A 422 34.00 -8.36 -19.16
CA ALA A 422 34.56 -8.93 -17.95
C ALA A 422 35.23 -7.87 -17.08
N THR A 423 35.25 -8.09 -15.77
CA THR A 423 36.16 -7.41 -14.84
C THR A 423 37.31 -8.37 -14.51
N ASP A 424 38.28 -7.95 -13.69
CA ASP A 424 39.32 -8.87 -13.20
C ASP A 424 38.76 -10.01 -12.31
N LEU A 425 37.50 -9.95 -11.89
CA LEU A 425 36.82 -11.01 -11.14
C LEU A 425 36.16 -12.06 -12.04
N GLY A 426 35.91 -11.74 -13.32
CA GLY A 426 35.28 -12.66 -14.27
C GLY A 426 34.29 -11.99 -15.22
N LEU A 427 33.58 -12.82 -15.97
CA LEU A 427 32.61 -12.37 -16.96
C LEU A 427 31.42 -11.72 -16.24
N CYS A 428 31.14 -10.47 -16.59
CA CYS A 428 30.14 -9.64 -15.90
C CYS A 428 28.93 -9.32 -16.77
N ARG A 429 29.06 -9.37 -18.11
CA ARG A 429 27.95 -9.07 -19.02
C ARG A 429 28.10 -9.68 -20.41
N ILE A 430 26.97 -10.06 -21.03
CA ILE A 430 26.85 -10.38 -22.46
C ILE A 430 25.64 -9.64 -23.04
N ASP A 431 25.85 -8.93 -24.15
CA ASP A 431 24.78 -8.27 -24.90
C ASP A 431 24.74 -8.71 -26.37
N PHE A 432 23.54 -8.78 -26.94
CA PHE A 432 23.31 -9.11 -28.34
C PHE A 432 23.50 -7.87 -29.24
N GLY A 433 24.57 -7.85 -30.04
CA GLY A 433 24.97 -6.76 -30.93
C GLY A 433 26.39 -6.26 -30.64
N ILE A 434 26.84 -5.29 -31.43
CA ILE A 434 28.13 -4.60 -31.26
C ILE A 434 28.10 -3.61 -30.09
N PHE A 435 29.26 -3.39 -29.47
CA PHE A 435 29.49 -2.52 -28.31
C PHE A 435 28.94 -1.11 -28.56
N HIS A 436 29.26 -0.52 -29.72
CA HIS A 436 28.82 0.84 -30.04
C HIS A 436 27.28 0.98 -30.03
N ALA A 437 26.55 -0.02 -30.52
CA ALA A 437 25.08 -0.03 -30.49
C ALA A 437 24.51 -0.24 -29.07
N LYS A 438 25.34 -0.71 -28.13
CA LYS A 438 24.97 -0.99 -26.73
C LYS A 438 25.59 -0.03 -25.73
N GLU A 439 26.43 0.90 -26.17
CA GLU A 439 27.26 1.74 -25.33
C GLU A 439 26.45 2.45 -24.24
N ALA A 440 25.32 3.07 -24.60
CA ALA A 440 24.46 3.75 -23.62
C ALA A 440 23.92 2.81 -22.53
N LEU A 441 23.56 1.57 -22.90
CA LEU A 441 23.05 0.56 -21.96
C LEU A 441 24.18 0.00 -21.08
N LEU A 442 25.36 -0.24 -21.67
CA LEU A 442 26.56 -0.70 -20.98
C LEU A 442 27.04 0.33 -19.96
N GLN A 443 27.12 1.60 -20.36
CA GLN A 443 27.46 2.71 -19.47
C GLN A 443 26.42 2.86 -18.34
N GLN A 444 25.12 2.76 -18.64
CA GLN A 444 24.08 2.81 -17.61
C GLN A 444 24.22 1.66 -16.62
N TRP A 445 24.50 0.44 -17.10
CA TRP A 445 24.73 -0.72 -16.25
C TRP A 445 25.97 -0.52 -15.36
N ALA A 446 27.10 -0.09 -15.93
CA ALA A 446 28.34 0.12 -15.19
C ALA A 446 28.18 1.21 -14.11
N ARG A 447 27.49 2.32 -14.42
CA ARG A 447 27.13 3.35 -13.40
C ARG A 447 26.28 2.80 -12.27
N THR A 448 25.40 1.85 -12.57
CA THR A 448 24.47 1.28 -11.58
C THR A 448 25.18 0.30 -10.65
N TRP A 449 26.10 -0.50 -11.17
CA TRP A 449 26.61 -1.68 -10.48
C TRP A 449 28.09 -1.65 -10.13
N ILE A 450 28.89 -0.89 -10.86
CA ILE A 450 30.36 -0.83 -10.70
C ILE A 450 30.75 0.47 -9.99
N GLY A 451 30.21 1.62 -10.42
CA GLY A 451 30.57 2.93 -9.87
C GLY A 451 31.47 3.69 -10.83
N GLU A 452 32.73 3.92 -10.48
CA GLU A 452 33.75 4.41 -11.41
C GLU A 452 34.28 3.27 -12.27
N TYR A 453 34.31 3.46 -13.58
CA TYR A 453 34.69 2.43 -14.53
C TYR A 453 35.39 3.01 -15.75
N VAL A 454 36.17 2.15 -16.42
CA VAL A 454 36.71 2.40 -17.76
C VAL A 454 36.47 1.16 -18.62
N TYR A 455 36.04 1.35 -19.86
CA TYR A 455 35.96 0.27 -20.83
C TYR A 455 37.26 0.17 -21.63
N VAL A 456 37.84 -1.02 -21.70
CA VAL A 456 39.06 -1.30 -22.46
C VAL A 456 38.79 -2.47 -23.39
N GLN A 457 39.09 -2.33 -24.69
CA GLN A 457 38.97 -3.46 -25.60
C GLN A 457 40.20 -4.35 -25.46
N GLU A 458 40.02 -5.55 -24.91
CA GLU A 458 41.13 -6.48 -24.64
C GLU A 458 40.69 -7.95 -24.83
N PRO A 459 40.74 -8.46 -26.07
CA PRO A 459 40.26 -9.82 -26.41
C PRO A 459 40.83 -10.95 -25.56
N GLU A 460 42.11 -10.84 -25.15
CA GLU A 460 42.79 -11.85 -24.35
C GLU A 460 42.11 -12.09 -22.99
N LYS A 461 41.53 -11.05 -22.39
CA LYS A 461 40.78 -11.15 -21.12
C LYS A 461 39.44 -11.88 -21.28
N LEU A 462 38.92 -11.97 -22.51
CA LEU A 462 37.64 -12.60 -22.85
C LEU A 462 37.82 -13.95 -23.53
N ARG A 463 39.07 -14.37 -23.82
CA ARG A 463 39.37 -15.56 -24.63
C ARG A 463 38.71 -16.82 -24.10
N GLU A 464 38.77 -17.07 -22.78
CA GLU A 464 38.13 -18.25 -22.18
C GLU A 464 36.62 -18.28 -22.43
N ALA A 465 35.93 -17.17 -22.19
CA ALA A 465 34.50 -17.07 -22.42
C ALA A 465 34.13 -17.23 -23.90
N ALA A 466 34.91 -16.60 -24.79
CA ALA A 466 34.73 -16.70 -26.24
C ALA A 466 34.92 -18.13 -26.74
N ASP A 467 35.95 -18.85 -26.27
CA ASP A 467 36.21 -20.24 -26.64
C ASP A 467 35.09 -21.17 -26.18
N GLN A 468 34.63 -21.03 -24.93
CA GLN A 468 33.52 -21.83 -24.43
C GLN A 468 32.22 -21.55 -25.18
N LEU A 469 31.95 -20.29 -25.55
CA LEU A 469 30.80 -19.94 -26.39
C LEU A 469 30.91 -20.56 -27.79
N ARG A 470 32.10 -20.55 -28.40
CA ARG A 470 32.33 -21.23 -29.69
C ARG A 470 32.06 -22.73 -29.60
N GLU A 471 32.54 -23.38 -28.54
CA GLU A 471 32.26 -24.81 -28.28
C GLU A 471 30.77 -25.09 -28.07
N TYR A 472 30.07 -24.22 -27.34
CA TYR A 472 28.63 -24.32 -27.13
C TYR A 472 27.87 -24.20 -28.46
N PHE A 473 28.16 -23.19 -29.28
CA PHE A 473 27.56 -23.03 -30.60
C PHE A 473 27.92 -24.16 -31.58
N ALA A 474 29.03 -24.85 -31.35
CA ALA A 474 29.42 -26.05 -32.10
C ALA A 474 28.82 -27.35 -31.56
N GLY A 475 27.99 -27.30 -30.51
CA GLY A 475 27.37 -28.47 -29.86
C GLY A 475 28.35 -29.33 -29.04
N LYS A 476 29.57 -28.84 -28.80
CA LYS A 476 30.63 -29.57 -28.07
C LYS A 476 30.62 -29.33 -26.57
N ARG A 477 29.94 -28.29 -26.11
CA ARG A 477 29.86 -27.89 -24.70
C ARG A 477 28.42 -27.85 -24.19
N ARG A 478 28.22 -28.39 -22.99
CA ARG A 478 26.92 -28.39 -22.30
C ARG A 478 26.90 -27.51 -21.05
N ASP A 479 28.08 -27.28 -20.44
CA ASP A 479 28.25 -26.51 -19.21
C ASP A 479 29.40 -25.50 -19.34
N PHE A 480 29.30 -24.36 -18.68
CA PHE A 480 30.31 -23.29 -18.68
C PHE A 480 31.09 -23.29 -17.36
N THR A 481 32.40 -23.07 -17.43
CA THR A 481 33.28 -23.02 -16.24
C THR A 481 33.92 -21.66 -15.99
N VAL A 482 33.57 -20.66 -16.82
CA VAL A 482 34.09 -19.29 -16.70
C VAL A 482 33.69 -18.70 -15.34
N ALA A 483 34.60 -17.97 -14.70
CA ALA A 483 34.28 -17.20 -13.49
C ALA A 483 33.27 -16.08 -13.79
N TYR A 484 32.31 -15.86 -12.88
CA TYR A 484 31.28 -14.84 -13.03
C TYR A 484 31.46 -13.70 -12.02
N ASP A 485 31.31 -12.47 -12.49
CA ASP A 485 31.14 -11.28 -11.66
C ASP A 485 29.69 -10.78 -11.77
N LEU A 486 28.77 -11.48 -11.09
CA LEU A 486 27.34 -11.17 -11.14
C LEU A 486 27.02 -9.95 -10.29
N ARG A 487 26.40 -8.94 -10.91
CA ARG A 487 25.95 -7.73 -10.23
C ARG A 487 24.43 -7.62 -10.29
N GLY A 488 23.77 -7.85 -9.16
CA GLY A 488 22.32 -7.79 -9.06
C GLY A 488 21.83 -7.48 -7.65
N THR A 489 20.50 -7.38 -7.49
CA THR A 489 19.89 -7.43 -6.16
C THR A 489 20.01 -8.86 -5.59
N PRO A 490 19.98 -9.06 -4.26
CA PRO A 490 20.05 -10.40 -3.66
C PRO A 490 19.00 -11.38 -4.22
N PHE A 491 17.79 -10.87 -4.52
CA PHE A 491 16.74 -11.68 -5.15
C PHE A 491 17.07 -12.06 -6.60
N GLN A 492 17.64 -11.14 -7.39
CA GLN A 492 18.05 -11.44 -8.77
C GLN A 492 19.16 -12.49 -8.80
N GLU A 493 20.18 -12.35 -7.95
CA GLU A 493 21.27 -13.32 -7.86
C GLU A 493 20.76 -14.70 -7.44
N GLN A 494 19.82 -14.77 -6.49
CA GLN A 494 19.18 -16.03 -6.11
C GLN A 494 18.47 -16.69 -7.30
N VAL A 495 17.73 -15.92 -8.11
CA VAL A 495 17.08 -16.42 -9.33
C VAL A 495 18.12 -16.89 -10.34
N TRP A 496 19.16 -16.10 -10.60
CA TRP A 496 20.18 -16.43 -11.60
C TRP A 496 20.97 -17.69 -11.23
N ARG A 497 21.27 -17.91 -9.95
CA ARG A 497 21.86 -19.17 -9.47
C ARG A 497 20.92 -20.35 -9.69
N ALA A 498 19.62 -20.18 -9.46
CA ALA A 498 18.65 -21.24 -9.75
C ALA A 498 18.54 -21.56 -11.25
N LEU A 499 18.68 -20.57 -12.13
CA LEU A 499 18.68 -20.78 -13.59
C LEU A 499 19.88 -21.64 -14.05
N GLN A 500 21.04 -21.51 -13.41
CA GLN A 500 22.23 -22.31 -13.76
C GLN A 500 22.01 -23.81 -13.51
N ASN A 501 21.08 -24.18 -12.63
CA ASN A 501 20.76 -25.57 -12.36
C ASN A 501 19.84 -26.21 -13.42
N ILE A 502 19.38 -25.45 -14.43
CA ILE A 502 18.56 -26.01 -15.52
C ILE A 502 19.50 -26.75 -16.49
N PRO A 503 19.40 -28.09 -16.63
CA PRO A 503 20.31 -28.85 -17.49
C PRO A 503 20.20 -28.48 -18.97
N TYR A 504 21.27 -28.73 -19.74
CA TYR A 504 21.29 -28.57 -21.19
C TYR A 504 20.16 -29.37 -21.86
N GLY A 505 19.41 -28.73 -22.77
CA GLY A 505 18.30 -29.35 -23.50
C GLY A 505 17.01 -29.51 -22.69
N GLN A 506 17.00 -29.13 -21.41
CA GLN A 506 15.79 -29.14 -20.59
C GLN A 506 15.16 -27.74 -20.51
N SER A 507 13.85 -27.70 -20.25
CA SER A 507 13.12 -26.45 -20.05
C SER A 507 12.25 -26.53 -18.80
N VAL A 508 12.12 -25.40 -18.12
CA VAL A 508 11.30 -25.24 -16.91
C VAL A 508 10.38 -24.04 -17.05
N SER A 509 9.40 -23.92 -16.17
CA SER A 509 8.53 -22.76 -16.09
C SER A 509 9.03 -21.72 -15.09
N TYR A 510 8.56 -20.48 -15.21
CA TYR A 510 8.81 -19.47 -14.18
C TYR A 510 8.31 -19.87 -12.79
N LYS A 511 7.28 -20.75 -12.73
CA LYS A 511 6.74 -21.27 -11.48
C LYS A 511 7.74 -22.22 -10.82
N ASP A 512 8.35 -23.11 -11.60
CA ASP A 512 9.33 -24.08 -11.08
C ASP A 512 10.55 -23.37 -10.48
N ILE A 513 11.01 -22.28 -11.11
CA ILE A 513 12.08 -21.44 -10.54
C ILE A 513 11.64 -20.71 -9.28
N ALA A 514 10.40 -20.21 -9.24
CA ALA A 514 9.85 -19.55 -8.04
C ALA A 514 9.76 -20.54 -6.86
N GLU A 515 9.41 -21.79 -7.13
CA GLU A 515 9.35 -22.87 -6.14
C GLU A 515 10.75 -23.29 -5.68
N SER A 516 11.71 -23.46 -6.60
CA SER A 516 13.08 -23.91 -6.25
C SER A 516 13.84 -22.91 -5.38
N ILE A 517 13.51 -21.61 -5.43
CA ILE A 517 14.08 -20.59 -4.54
C ILE A 517 13.25 -20.36 -3.26
N GLY A 518 12.24 -21.20 -2.98
CA GLY A 518 11.39 -21.11 -1.80
C GLY A 518 10.39 -19.93 -1.81
N ARG A 519 10.05 -19.42 -3.00
CA ARG A 519 9.18 -18.24 -3.17
C ARG A 519 8.08 -18.49 -4.22
N ALA A 520 7.27 -19.53 -4.04
CA ALA A 520 6.25 -19.96 -5.01
C ALA A 520 5.31 -18.84 -5.52
N LYS A 521 5.00 -17.84 -4.68
CA LYS A 521 4.16 -16.67 -5.07
C LYS A 521 4.89 -15.62 -5.94
N ALA A 522 6.20 -15.74 -6.15
CA ALA A 522 7.03 -14.71 -6.77
C ALA A 522 7.23 -14.87 -8.31
N VAL A 523 6.38 -15.65 -8.99
CA VAL A 523 6.51 -15.98 -10.43
C VAL A 523 6.77 -14.75 -11.33
N ARG A 524 6.01 -13.65 -11.13
CA ARG A 524 6.19 -12.42 -11.92
C ARG A 524 7.53 -11.74 -11.63
N ALA A 525 7.98 -11.75 -10.39
CA ALA A 525 9.26 -11.17 -10.00
C ALA A 525 10.43 -11.99 -10.57
N VAL A 526 10.30 -13.33 -10.59
CA VAL A 526 11.25 -14.23 -11.28
C VAL A 526 11.34 -13.88 -12.77
N GLY A 527 10.20 -13.67 -13.44
CA GLY A 527 10.19 -13.21 -14.83
C GLY A 527 10.94 -11.88 -15.06
N GLY A 528 10.78 -10.93 -14.13
CA GLY A 528 11.54 -9.68 -14.12
C GLY A 528 13.05 -9.87 -13.93
N ALA A 529 13.46 -10.76 -13.01
CA ALA A 529 14.86 -11.10 -12.79
C ALA A 529 15.49 -11.82 -14.00
N ASN A 530 14.74 -12.71 -14.65
CA ASN A 530 15.16 -13.41 -15.87
C ASN A 530 15.45 -12.42 -17.03
N ASN A 531 14.61 -11.39 -17.19
CA ASN A 531 14.81 -10.34 -18.19
C ASN A 531 16.01 -9.43 -17.87
N LYS A 532 16.50 -9.45 -16.64
CA LYS A 532 17.67 -8.68 -16.20
C LYS A 532 18.93 -9.54 -16.07
N ASN A 533 18.89 -10.79 -16.53
CA ASN A 533 20.06 -11.67 -16.55
C ASN A 533 21.24 -11.00 -17.28
N PRO A 534 22.38 -10.78 -16.61
CA PRO A 534 23.53 -10.13 -17.23
C PRO A 534 24.31 -11.04 -18.17
N LEU A 535 24.20 -12.38 -18.02
CA LEU A 535 24.94 -13.38 -18.79
C LEU A 535 23.97 -14.34 -19.50
N PRO A 536 23.15 -13.87 -20.48
CA PRO A 536 22.35 -14.78 -21.28
C PRO A 536 23.22 -15.88 -21.92
N ILE A 537 22.62 -17.05 -22.20
CA ILE A 537 23.29 -18.28 -22.67
C ILE A 537 24.00 -19.03 -21.54
N LEU A 538 24.96 -18.40 -20.84
CA LEU A 538 25.70 -19.03 -19.74
C LEU A 538 24.81 -19.22 -18.50
N ILE A 539 23.99 -18.22 -18.21
CA ILE A 539 22.85 -18.35 -17.30
C ILE A 539 21.63 -18.57 -18.21
N PRO A 540 21.10 -19.80 -18.29
CA PRO A 540 20.29 -20.24 -19.42
C PRO A 540 18.82 -19.79 -19.30
N CYS A 541 18.60 -18.46 -19.30
CA CYS A 541 17.28 -17.85 -19.24
C CYS A 541 16.38 -18.16 -20.45
N HIS A 542 16.96 -18.65 -21.56
CA HIS A 542 16.24 -19.17 -22.73
C HIS A 542 15.54 -20.51 -22.47
N ARG A 543 15.97 -21.28 -21.46
CA ARG A 543 15.33 -22.54 -21.04
C ARG A 543 14.07 -22.34 -20.19
N VAL A 544 13.69 -21.09 -19.89
CA VAL A 544 12.50 -20.78 -19.06
C VAL A 544 11.31 -20.39 -19.95
N SER A 545 10.15 -20.99 -19.71
CA SER A 545 8.91 -20.77 -20.48
C SER A 545 7.71 -20.43 -19.59
N GLY A 546 6.59 -20.04 -20.21
CA GLY A 546 5.32 -19.88 -19.51
C GLY A 546 4.78 -21.22 -18.99
N ALA A 547 3.87 -21.20 -18.02
CA ALA A 547 3.30 -22.41 -17.42
C ALA A 547 2.55 -23.32 -18.43
N ASN A 548 2.16 -22.78 -19.58
CA ASN A 548 1.55 -23.50 -20.71
C ASN A 548 2.57 -23.90 -21.80
N GLY A 549 3.87 -23.80 -21.52
CA GLY A 549 4.94 -24.05 -22.50
C GLY A 549 5.15 -22.93 -23.53
N SER A 550 4.40 -21.82 -23.45
CA SER A 550 4.57 -20.71 -24.39
C SER A 550 5.94 -20.04 -24.23
N LEU A 551 6.60 -19.78 -25.35
CA LEU A 551 7.82 -18.98 -25.40
C LEU A 551 7.45 -17.51 -25.20
N VAL A 552 7.76 -16.98 -24.03
CA VAL A 552 7.60 -15.56 -23.71
C VAL A 552 8.99 -14.92 -23.54
N GLY A 553 9.10 -13.65 -23.94
CA GLY A 553 10.18 -12.69 -23.66
C GLY A 553 11.62 -13.20 -23.52
N TYR A 554 12.52 -12.70 -24.37
CA TYR A 554 13.96 -12.95 -24.25
C TYR A 554 14.75 -11.70 -24.59
N ALA A 555 15.85 -11.43 -23.89
CA ALA A 555 16.66 -10.23 -24.12
C ALA A 555 17.20 -10.14 -25.55
N GLY A 556 17.56 -11.28 -26.16
CA GLY A 556 17.96 -11.39 -27.57
C GLY A 556 16.80 -11.54 -28.56
N GLY A 557 15.54 -11.42 -28.10
CA GLY A 557 14.35 -11.66 -28.90
C GLY A 557 13.94 -13.13 -29.01
N LEU A 558 12.67 -13.38 -29.33
CA LEU A 558 12.13 -14.74 -29.49
C LEU A 558 12.82 -15.57 -30.60
N PRO A 559 13.22 -15.02 -31.77
CA PRO A 559 13.94 -15.79 -32.78
C PRO A 559 15.26 -16.38 -32.25
N THR A 560 16.00 -15.60 -31.46
CA THR A 560 17.25 -16.05 -30.83
C THR A 560 17.00 -17.14 -29.80
N LYS A 561 15.95 -16.99 -28.97
CA LYS A 561 15.54 -18.01 -28.00
C LYS A 561 15.22 -19.34 -28.68
N MET A 562 14.52 -19.31 -29.81
CA MET A 562 14.22 -20.51 -30.59
C MET A 562 15.48 -21.18 -31.14
N LYS A 563 16.39 -20.40 -31.75
CA LYS A 563 17.67 -20.93 -32.26
C LYS A 563 18.50 -21.62 -31.17
N LEU A 564 18.56 -21.02 -29.98
CA LEU A 564 19.27 -21.62 -28.83
C LEU A 564 18.61 -22.91 -28.38
N LEU A 565 17.29 -22.93 -28.25
CA LEU A 565 16.57 -24.16 -27.88
C LEU A 565 16.71 -25.27 -28.93
N ASP A 566 16.75 -24.92 -30.22
CA ASP A 566 16.93 -25.90 -31.30
C ASP A 566 18.37 -26.42 -31.39
N LEU A 567 19.36 -25.58 -31.09
CA LEU A 567 20.75 -26.00 -30.90
C LEU A 567 20.87 -27.04 -29.76
N GLU A 568 20.14 -26.84 -28.67
CA GLU A 568 20.21 -27.74 -27.51
C GLU A 568 19.43 -29.05 -27.67
N LYS A 569 18.65 -29.20 -28.74
CA LYS A 569 17.96 -30.46 -29.09
C LYS A 569 18.80 -31.39 -29.97
N GLN A 570 19.88 -30.87 -30.57
CA GLN A 570 20.85 -31.62 -31.38
C GLN A 570 21.89 -32.27 -30.46
#